data_AF-A0A448SK56-F1
#
_entry.id   AF-A0A448SK56-F1
#
_cell.length_a   1.000
_cell.length_b   1.000
_cell.length_c   1.000
_cell.angle_alpha   90.00
_cell.angle_beta   90.00
_cell.angle_gamma   90.00
#
_symmetry.space_group_name_H-M   'P 1'
#
loop_
_entity.id
_entity.type
_entity.pdbx_description
1 polymer ?
#
loop_
_entity_poly.entity_id
_entity_poly.type
_entity_poly.pdbx_seq_one_letter_code
_entity_poly.pdbx_strand_id
1 'polypeptide(L)'
;MSIDRKTTTSIRITEGRLTFSVQVQRAVHERFLRRQGDVPRGSGFNARCLSVEVDESTSTKGYRVIDGRYMHRDGLDRFHARISELLESHVNGQPRKILCFSREAQVRWMEYANHIEHQIRPGGTYHSISDIASKMANNIARIAALIQYVTEGEGEISRTKVDAAFDICQWYAYQALRMFSPKAECLQNTRDAGELLVWLDRKFREKNVMSMKKNDIRRNGPSGLRDKEKLAAALDLLAHTGRVTFGIGPNNTTYVNAGQYFHHPLIV
;
A
#
# COMPACT_ATOMS: atom_id res chain seq x y z
N MET A 1 3.34 -29.23 -5.93
CA MET A 1 4.69 -28.81 -6.38
C MET A 1 5.56 -30.05 -6.45
N SER A 2 6.22 -30.33 -7.59
CA SER A 2 7.24 -31.39 -7.67
C SER A 2 8.59 -30.81 -7.24
N ILE A 3 9.27 -31.50 -6.34
CA ILE A 3 10.66 -31.22 -6.00
C ILE A 3 11.49 -32.30 -6.67
N ASP A 4 12.18 -31.90 -7.73
CA ASP A 4 13.16 -32.76 -8.40
C ASP A 4 14.44 -32.78 -7.57
N ARG A 5 14.86 -33.99 -7.18
CA ARG A 5 16.04 -34.20 -6.36
C ARG A 5 17.09 -34.91 -7.19
N LYS A 6 18.32 -34.40 -7.16
CA LYS A 6 19.42 -34.88 -8.01
C LYS A 6 19.89 -36.31 -7.66
N THR A 7 19.67 -36.73 -6.41
CA THR A 7 20.19 -37.99 -5.85
C THR A 7 19.11 -38.94 -5.33
N THR A 8 17.85 -38.52 -5.32
CA THR A 8 16.73 -39.28 -4.75
C THR A 8 15.47 -39.07 -5.59
N THR A 9 14.48 -39.95 -5.39
CA THR A 9 13.21 -39.90 -6.10
C THR A 9 12.52 -38.54 -5.88
N SER A 10 11.97 -37.98 -6.96
CA SER A 10 11.22 -36.73 -6.94
C SER A 10 10.08 -36.80 -5.92
N ILE A 11 9.94 -35.78 -5.09
CA ILE A 11 8.86 -35.70 -4.09
C ILE A 11 7.76 -34.81 -4.65
N ARG A 12 6.53 -35.30 -4.59
CA ARG A 12 5.35 -34.49 -4.92
C ARG A 12 4.76 -33.93 -3.62
N ILE A 13 4.93 -32.63 -3.42
CA ILE A 13 4.23 -31.91 -2.35
C ILE A 13 2.80 -31.64 -2.81
N THR A 14 1.84 -32.32 -2.20
CA THR A 14 0.41 -32.05 -2.29
C THR A 14 0.04 -30.97 -1.28
N GLU A 15 -0.72 -29.96 -1.71
CA GLU A 15 -1.17 -28.83 -0.85
C GLU A 15 -0.08 -27.97 -0.19
N GLY A 16 1.12 -27.90 -0.79
CA GLY A 16 2.20 -27.04 -0.28
C GLY A 16 1.80 -25.57 -0.21
N ARG A 17 1.94 -24.96 0.98
CA ARG A 17 1.76 -23.53 1.21
C ARG A 17 3.14 -22.88 1.31
N LEU A 18 3.37 -21.86 0.49
CA LEU A 18 4.64 -21.15 0.47
C LEU A 18 4.40 -19.69 0.81
N THR A 19 5.10 -19.23 1.85
CA THR A 19 5.35 -17.83 2.10
C THR A 19 6.84 -17.63 1.96
N PHE A 20 7.27 -16.61 1.23
CA PHE A 20 8.67 -16.23 1.17
C PHE A 20 8.79 -14.71 1.30
N SER A 21 9.89 -14.27 1.88
CA SER A 21 10.26 -12.87 2.02
C SER A 21 11.70 -12.73 1.51
N VAL A 22 11.95 -11.71 0.70
CA VAL A 22 13.27 -11.44 0.13
C VAL A 22 13.69 -10.05 0.52
N GLN A 23 14.87 -9.94 1.12
CA GLN A 23 15.55 -8.69 1.37
C GLN A 23 16.86 -8.69 0.59
N VAL A 24 17.01 -7.72 -0.31
CA VAL A 24 18.14 -7.67 -1.25
C VAL A 24 18.57 -6.22 -1.46
N GLN A 25 19.86 -6.01 -1.68
CA GLN A 25 20.38 -4.69 -2.01
C GLN A 25 19.82 -4.21 -3.36
N ARG A 26 19.52 -2.90 -3.46
CA ARG A 26 18.96 -2.28 -4.67
C ARG A 26 19.75 -2.62 -5.93
N ALA A 27 21.08 -2.49 -5.90
CA ALA A 27 21.92 -2.77 -7.07
C ALA A 27 21.79 -4.23 -7.57
N VAL A 28 21.63 -5.19 -6.66
CA VAL A 28 21.44 -6.60 -6.99
C VAL A 28 20.05 -6.82 -7.60
N HIS A 29 19.01 -6.21 -7.02
CA HIS A 29 17.65 -6.27 -7.55
C HIS A 29 17.54 -5.65 -8.95
N GLU A 30 18.14 -4.47 -9.16
CA GLU A 30 18.17 -3.82 -10.48
C GLU A 30 18.92 -4.65 -11.53
N ARG A 31 20.03 -5.30 -11.14
CA ARG A 31 20.75 -6.20 -12.05
C ARG A 31 19.92 -7.44 -12.39
N PHE A 32 19.16 -7.96 -11.44
CA PHE A 32 18.23 -9.07 -11.67
C PHE A 32 17.12 -8.66 -12.65
N LEU A 33 16.45 -7.52 -12.42
CA LEU A 33 15.41 -7.01 -13.32
C LEU A 33 15.94 -6.77 -14.73
N ARG A 34 17.12 -6.16 -14.88
CA ARG A 34 17.77 -5.95 -16.19
C ARG A 34 18.07 -7.25 -16.93
N ARG A 35 18.46 -8.31 -16.21
CA ARG A 35 18.76 -9.62 -16.79
C ARG A 35 17.52 -10.41 -17.18
N GLN A 36 16.47 -10.31 -16.39
CA GLN A 36 15.24 -11.10 -16.58
C GLN A 36 14.22 -10.40 -17.49
N GLY A 37 14.44 -9.12 -17.83
CA GLY A 37 13.52 -8.35 -18.67
C GLY A 37 12.11 -8.34 -18.07
N ASP A 38 11.10 -8.60 -18.91
CA ASP A 38 9.70 -8.62 -18.49
C ASP A 38 9.27 -9.94 -17.83
N VAL A 39 10.11 -10.97 -17.74
CA VAL A 39 9.73 -12.29 -17.20
C VAL A 39 9.13 -12.24 -15.77
N PRO A 40 9.67 -11.45 -14.82
CA PRO A 40 9.07 -11.34 -13.48
C PRO A 40 7.72 -10.61 -13.46
N ARG A 41 7.50 -9.69 -14.42
CA ARG A 41 6.20 -9.02 -14.63
C ARG A 41 5.21 -9.96 -15.33
N GLY A 42 5.62 -10.61 -16.42
CA GLY A 42 4.79 -11.51 -17.23
C GLY A 42 4.41 -12.84 -16.56
N SER A 43 5.21 -13.34 -15.61
CA SER A 43 4.86 -14.54 -14.82
C SER A 43 3.82 -14.26 -13.71
N GLY A 44 3.49 -12.98 -13.47
CA GLY A 44 2.65 -12.54 -12.37
C GLY A 44 3.26 -12.79 -10.99
N PHE A 45 4.56 -13.10 -10.91
CA PHE A 45 5.26 -13.31 -9.65
C PHE A 45 5.32 -12.01 -8.84
N ASN A 46 5.78 -10.92 -9.46
CA ASN A 46 5.86 -9.61 -8.82
C ASN A 46 4.47 -9.07 -8.43
N ALA A 47 3.44 -9.36 -9.23
CA ALA A 47 2.06 -8.96 -8.95
C ALA A 47 1.47 -9.56 -7.66
N ARG A 48 2.08 -10.63 -7.11
CA ARG A 48 1.66 -11.25 -5.86
C ARG A 48 2.54 -10.86 -4.66
N CYS A 49 3.57 -10.05 -4.89
CA CYS A 49 4.51 -9.63 -3.87
C CYS A 49 4.18 -8.20 -3.39
N LEU A 50 4.35 -7.96 -2.09
CA LEU A 50 4.30 -6.61 -1.51
C LEU A 50 5.71 -6.02 -1.58
N SER A 51 6.00 -5.30 -2.68
CA SER A 51 7.33 -4.76 -2.96
C SER A 51 7.53 -3.42 -2.27
N VAL A 52 8.70 -3.23 -1.65
CA VAL A 52 9.09 -1.96 -1.01
C VAL A 52 10.50 -1.59 -1.41
N GLU A 53 10.72 -0.31 -1.66
CA GLU A 53 12.05 0.27 -1.80
C GLU A 53 12.40 1.04 -0.53
N VAL A 54 13.48 0.65 0.14
CA VAL A 54 14.06 1.44 1.25
C VAL A 54 15.01 2.46 0.64
N ASP A 55 14.55 3.71 0.59
CA ASP A 55 15.28 4.86 0.06
C ASP A 55 15.92 5.71 1.17
N GLU A 56 16.49 6.85 0.80
CA GLU A 56 17.11 7.78 1.75
C GLU A 56 16.11 8.37 2.76
N SER A 57 14.83 8.51 2.40
CA SER A 57 13.80 9.06 3.29
C SER A 57 13.37 8.09 4.38
N THR A 58 13.49 6.78 4.13
CA THR A 58 13.10 5.70 5.04
C THR A 58 14.30 5.02 5.71
N SER A 59 15.51 5.26 5.18
CA SER A 59 16.75 4.73 5.73
C SER A 59 17.10 5.38 7.05
N THR A 60 17.36 4.55 8.06
CA THR A 60 17.91 4.99 9.35
C THR A 60 19.44 5.04 9.35
N LYS A 61 20.10 4.70 8.22
CA LYS A 61 21.57 4.71 8.12
C LYS A 61 22.09 6.12 8.40
N GLY A 62 23.07 6.23 9.31
CA GLY A 62 23.60 7.52 9.77
C GLY A 62 22.88 8.11 11.00
N TYR A 63 21.69 7.59 11.35
CA TYR A 63 20.88 8.05 12.48
C TYR A 63 20.71 7.02 13.62
N ARG A 64 21.31 5.83 13.49
CA ARG A 64 21.26 4.75 14.50
C ARG A 64 22.23 5.01 15.65
N VAL A 65 22.00 6.09 16.39
CA VAL A 65 22.80 6.40 17.58
C VAL A 65 22.39 5.46 18.72
N ILE A 66 23.36 4.77 19.31
CA ILE A 66 23.14 3.95 20.50
C ILE A 66 23.19 4.89 21.70
N ASP A 67 22.02 5.27 22.22
CA ASP A 67 21.88 6.26 23.30
C ASP A 67 21.44 5.65 24.64
N GLY A 68 21.38 4.31 24.73
CA GLY A 68 21.00 3.58 25.94
C GLY A 68 19.53 3.73 26.34
N ARG A 69 18.69 4.38 25.54
CA ARG A 69 17.26 4.53 25.85
C ARG A 69 16.57 3.18 25.78
N TYR A 70 15.79 2.88 26.82
CA TYR A 70 14.93 1.72 26.84
C TYR A 70 13.76 1.94 25.87
N MET A 71 13.71 1.16 24.79
CA MET A 71 12.56 1.12 23.90
C MET A 71 11.48 0.23 24.51
N HIS A 72 10.29 0.77 24.70
CA HIS A 72 9.15 0.01 25.23
C HIS A 72 8.79 -1.13 24.28
N ARG A 73 8.89 -2.38 24.74
CA ARG A 73 8.70 -3.58 23.91
C ARG A 73 7.34 -4.24 24.04
N ASP A 74 6.45 -3.75 24.90
CA ASP A 74 5.18 -4.41 25.23
C ASP A 74 4.32 -4.74 24.01
N GLY A 75 4.25 -3.84 23.02
CA GLY A 75 3.54 -4.10 21.77
C GLY A 75 4.17 -5.23 20.95
N LEU A 76 5.51 -5.27 20.89
CA LEU A 76 6.27 -6.29 20.18
C LEU A 76 6.18 -7.64 20.89
N ASP A 77 6.26 -7.64 22.22
CA ASP A 77 6.15 -8.85 23.05
C ASP A 77 4.76 -9.48 22.92
N ARG A 78 3.70 -8.67 22.95
CA ARG A 78 2.33 -9.12 22.68
C ARG A 78 2.17 -9.70 21.27
N PHE A 79 2.78 -9.06 20.27
CA PHE A 79 2.77 -9.56 18.90
C PHE A 79 3.47 -10.92 18.80
N HIS A 80 4.69 -11.05 19.35
CA HIS A 80 5.44 -12.32 19.35
C HIS A 80 4.69 -13.43 20.08
N ALA A 81 4.07 -13.14 21.22
CA ALA A 81 3.25 -14.11 21.95
C ALA A 81 2.09 -14.62 21.08
N ARG A 82 1.37 -13.71 20.41
CA ARG A 82 0.26 -14.09 19.51
C ARG A 82 0.73 -14.92 18.33
N ILE A 83 1.85 -14.56 17.69
CA ILE A 83 2.39 -15.36 16.58
C ILE A 83 2.80 -16.75 17.04
N SER A 84 3.41 -16.87 18.23
CA SER A 84 3.82 -18.16 18.80
C SER A 84 2.62 -19.07 19.05
N GLU A 85 1.57 -18.55 19.68
CA GLU A 85 0.31 -19.25 19.89
C GLU A 85 -0.29 -19.78 18.57
N LEU A 86 -0.29 -18.94 17.53
CA LEU A 86 -0.82 -19.31 16.21
C LEU A 86 0.01 -20.42 15.55
N LEU A 87 1.34 -20.35 15.63
CA LEU A 87 2.24 -21.36 15.08
C LEU A 87 2.04 -22.72 15.79
N GLU A 88 1.97 -22.72 17.12
CA GLU A 88 1.74 -23.94 17.92
C GLU A 88 0.39 -24.59 17.58
N SER A 89 -0.65 -23.79 17.38
CA SER A 89 -1.97 -24.31 16.99
C SER A 89 -1.99 -25.00 15.61
N HIS A 90 -1.10 -24.60 14.69
CA HIS A 90 -1.07 -25.09 13.31
C HIS A 90 -0.21 -26.35 13.12
N VAL A 91 0.78 -26.59 13.99
CA VAL A 91 1.61 -27.82 13.96
C VAL A 91 0.75 -29.08 14.18
N ASN A 92 -0.42 -28.93 14.79
CA ASN A 92 -1.34 -30.03 15.11
C ASN A 92 -2.29 -30.42 13.97
N GLY A 93 -2.07 -29.97 12.72
CA GLY A 93 -2.83 -30.45 11.56
C GLY A 93 -4.29 -29.98 11.51
N GLN A 94 -4.59 -28.83 12.11
CA GLN A 94 -5.94 -28.26 12.12
C GLN A 94 -6.51 -28.01 10.71
N PRO A 95 -7.81 -28.23 10.47
CA PRO A 95 -8.44 -28.00 9.17
C PRO A 95 -8.42 -26.51 8.80
N ARG A 96 -8.55 -26.22 7.50
CA ARG A 96 -8.59 -24.84 7.00
C ARG A 96 -9.80 -24.11 7.58
N LYS A 97 -9.55 -22.95 8.14
CA LYS A 97 -10.59 -22.01 8.56
C LYS A 97 -10.90 -21.08 7.40
N ILE A 98 -12.19 -20.95 7.09
CA ILE A 98 -12.68 -20.01 6.09
C ILE A 98 -13.27 -18.82 6.85
N LEU A 99 -12.73 -17.63 6.60
CA LEU A 99 -13.29 -16.38 7.11
C LEU A 99 -14.11 -15.72 6.00
N CYS A 100 -15.27 -15.20 6.36
CA CYS A 100 -16.18 -14.50 5.46
C CYS A 100 -16.20 -13.02 5.78
N PHE A 101 -16.48 -12.18 4.79
CA PHE A 101 -16.78 -10.78 5.03
C PHE A 101 -18.13 -10.65 5.72
N SER A 102 -18.25 -9.69 6.65
CA SER A 102 -19.56 -9.16 6.99
C SER A 102 -20.18 -8.45 5.78
N ARG A 103 -21.49 -8.23 5.79
CA ARG A 103 -22.19 -7.56 4.68
C ARG A 103 -21.59 -6.19 4.34
N GLU A 104 -21.29 -5.38 5.36
CA GLU A 104 -20.69 -4.06 5.16
C GLU A 104 -19.26 -4.14 4.64
N ALA A 105 -18.47 -5.11 5.13
CA ALA A 105 -17.11 -5.34 4.66
C ALA A 105 -17.07 -5.76 3.20
N GLN A 106 -18.02 -6.61 2.77
CA GLN A 106 -18.14 -7.04 1.37
C GLN A 106 -18.46 -5.86 0.45
N VAL A 107 -19.41 -5.00 0.83
CA VAL A 107 -19.73 -3.78 0.07
C VAL A 107 -18.49 -2.90 -0.05
N ARG A 108 -17.79 -2.66 1.06
CA ARG A 108 -16.59 -1.81 1.07
C ARG A 108 -15.46 -2.39 0.20
N TRP A 109 -15.26 -3.70 0.26
CA TRP A 109 -14.27 -4.38 -0.58
C TRP A 109 -14.60 -4.24 -2.07
N MET A 110 -15.88 -4.38 -2.45
CA MET A 110 -16.31 -4.20 -3.85
C MET A 110 -16.08 -2.77 -4.34
N GLU A 111 -16.34 -1.76 -3.49
CA GLU A 111 -16.05 -0.36 -3.81
C GLU A 111 -14.55 -0.15 -4.10
N TYR A 112 -13.67 -0.70 -3.25
CA TYR A 112 -12.22 -0.64 -3.48
C TYR A 112 -11.80 -1.39 -4.73
N ALA A 113 -12.31 -2.61 -4.95
CA ALA A 113 -12.00 -3.41 -6.13
C ALA A 113 -12.36 -2.65 -7.42
N ASN A 114 -13.56 -2.09 -7.49
CA ASN A 114 -14.00 -1.30 -8.65
C ASN A 114 -13.19 -0.01 -8.82
N HIS A 115 -12.87 0.68 -7.72
CA HIS A 115 -12.03 1.87 -7.77
C HIS A 115 -10.64 1.56 -8.34
N ILE A 116 -9.99 0.49 -7.87
CA ILE A 116 -8.69 0.03 -8.38
C ILE A 116 -8.79 -0.32 -9.88
N GLU A 117 -9.82 -1.05 -10.28
CA GLU A 117 -10.03 -1.43 -11.69
C GLU A 117 -10.17 -0.20 -12.61
N HIS A 118 -10.86 0.85 -12.14
CA HIS A 118 -10.91 2.13 -12.86
C HIS A 118 -9.52 2.79 -12.97
N GLN A 119 -8.72 2.76 -11.90
CA GLN A 119 -7.38 3.35 -11.88
C GLN A 119 -6.34 2.58 -12.72
N ILE A 120 -6.64 1.36 -13.17
CA ILE A 120 -5.78 0.57 -14.08
C ILE A 120 -5.89 1.04 -15.54
N ARG A 121 -6.99 1.71 -15.90
CA ARG A 121 -7.25 2.19 -17.27
C ARG A 121 -6.16 3.15 -17.75
N PRO A 122 -5.97 3.32 -19.08
CA PRO A 122 -5.05 4.31 -19.62
C PRO A 122 -5.27 5.70 -19.01
N GLY A 123 -4.20 6.29 -18.47
CA GLY A 123 -4.24 7.59 -17.78
C GLY A 123 -4.61 7.53 -16.28
N GLY A 124 -5.03 6.37 -15.77
CA GLY A 124 -5.29 6.16 -14.35
C GLY A 124 -4.01 5.95 -13.53
N THR A 125 -4.11 6.14 -12.21
CA THR A 125 -2.96 6.11 -11.28
C THR A 125 -2.14 4.83 -11.35
N TYR A 126 -2.79 3.69 -11.59
CA TYR A 126 -2.15 2.37 -11.57
C TYR A 126 -1.86 1.81 -12.96
N HIS A 127 -2.01 2.61 -14.01
CA HIS A 127 -1.86 2.15 -15.39
C HIS A 127 -0.52 1.45 -15.66
N SER A 128 0.60 2.06 -15.23
CA SER A 128 1.97 1.53 -15.40
C SER A 128 2.32 0.31 -14.55
N ILE A 129 1.48 -0.01 -13.55
CA ILE A 129 1.60 -1.18 -12.68
C ILE A 129 0.33 -2.04 -12.72
N SER A 130 -0.37 -2.03 -13.85
CA SER A 130 -1.65 -2.73 -14.04
C SER A 130 -1.60 -4.21 -13.66
N ASP A 131 -0.47 -4.87 -13.93
CA ASP A 131 -0.20 -6.24 -13.53
C ASP A 131 -0.30 -6.45 -12.01
N ILE A 132 0.32 -5.56 -11.23
CA ILE A 132 0.29 -5.56 -9.76
C ILE A 132 -1.09 -5.13 -9.25
N ALA A 133 -1.63 -4.03 -9.78
CA ALA A 133 -2.88 -3.45 -9.34
C ALA A 133 -4.07 -4.41 -9.54
N SER A 134 -4.06 -5.21 -10.62
CA SER A 134 -5.08 -6.24 -10.88
C SER A 134 -5.18 -7.31 -9.79
N LYS A 135 -4.17 -7.43 -8.90
CA LYS A 135 -4.16 -8.36 -7.77
C LYS A 135 -4.42 -7.70 -6.43
N MET A 136 -4.49 -6.38 -6.37
CA MET A 136 -4.70 -5.65 -5.11
C MET A 136 -6.01 -6.05 -4.42
N ALA A 137 -7.12 -6.19 -5.15
CA ALA A 137 -8.39 -6.61 -4.54
C ALA A 137 -8.27 -7.96 -3.79
N ASN A 138 -7.56 -8.93 -4.38
CA ASN A 138 -7.30 -10.22 -3.74
C ASN A 138 -6.37 -10.06 -2.53
N ASN A 139 -5.31 -9.24 -2.65
CA ASN A 139 -4.40 -8.96 -1.55
C ASN A 139 -5.10 -8.27 -0.38
N ILE A 140 -6.01 -7.32 -0.64
CA ILE A 140 -6.84 -6.66 0.38
C ILE A 140 -7.66 -7.70 1.15
N ALA A 141 -8.34 -8.62 0.45
CA ALA A 141 -9.11 -9.67 1.10
C ALA A 141 -8.24 -10.56 1.99
N ARG A 142 -7.06 -10.97 1.49
CA ARG A 142 -6.10 -11.81 2.23
C ARG A 142 -5.54 -11.10 3.45
N ILE A 143 -5.15 -9.84 3.32
CA ILE A 143 -4.63 -9.04 4.44
C ILE A 143 -5.73 -8.77 5.46
N ALA A 144 -6.95 -8.44 5.04
CA ALA A 144 -8.08 -8.23 5.95
C ALA A 144 -8.38 -9.50 6.77
N ALA A 145 -8.35 -10.68 6.14
CA ALA A 145 -8.48 -11.96 6.82
C ALA A 145 -7.34 -12.21 7.83
N LEU A 146 -6.09 -11.88 7.47
CA LEU A 146 -4.96 -11.98 8.39
C LEU A 146 -5.11 -11.04 9.58
N ILE A 147 -5.53 -9.79 9.36
CA ILE A 147 -5.75 -8.84 10.47
C ILE A 147 -6.87 -9.38 11.38
N GLN A 148 -8.02 -9.80 10.83
CA GLN A 148 -9.11 -10.39 11.62
C GLN A 148 -8.61 -11.56 12.48
N TYR A 149 -7.94 -12.52 11.86
CA TYR A 149 -7.51 -13.74 12.54
C TYR A 149 -6.45 -13.49 13.61
N VAL A 150 -5.49 -12.62 13.32
CA VAL A 150 -4.42 -12.31 14.27
C VAL A 150 -4.97 -11.53 15.47
N THR A 151 -5.90 -10.58 15.25
CA THR A 151 -6.39 -9.73 16.35
C THR A 151 -7.56 -10.32 17.14
N GLU A 152 -8.46 -11.03 16.47
CA GLU A 152 -9.75 -11.46 17.03
C GLU A 152 -10.03 -12.95 16.82
N GLY A 153 -9.20 -13.65 16.05
CA GLY A 153 -9.39 -15.07 15.77
C GLY A 153 -10.46 -15.33 14.73
N GLU A 154 -11.30 -16.33 14.97
CA GLU A 154 -12.41 -16.66 14.08
C GLU A 154 -13.51 -15.61 14.14
N GLY A 155 -14.17 -15.37 13.01
CA GLY A 155 -15.27 -14.42 12.93
C GLY A 155 -15.44 -13.83 11.54
N GLU A 156 -16.43 -12.96 11.40
CA GLU A 156 -16.60 -12.17 10.19
C GLU A 156 -15.54 -11.07 10.11
N ILE A 157 -14.97 -10.89 8.93
CA ILE A 157 -14.06 -9.79 8.65
C ILE A 157 -14.90 -8.52 8.61
N SER A 158 -14.62 -7.58 9.51
CA SER A 158 -15.34 -6.31 9.59
C SER A 158 -14.86 -5.29 8.56
N ARG A 159 -15.68 -4.27 8.33
CA ARG A 159 -15.35 -3.16 7.41
C ARG A 159 -14.02 -2.49 7.78
N THR A 160 -13.76 -2.28 9.07
CA THR A 160 -12.53 -1.62 9.53
C THR A 160 -11.27 -2.42 9.18
N LYS A 161 -11.34 -3.76 9.17
CA LYS A 161 -10.22 -4.60 8.70
C LYS A 161 -10.00 -4.46 7.20
N VAL A 162 -11.07 -4.34 6.42
CA VAL A 162 -10.99 -4.10 4.96
C VAL A 162 -10.39 -2.74 4.66
N ASP A 163 -10.83 -1.69 5.37
CA ASP A 163 -10.26 -0.34 5.24
C ASP A 163 -8.75 -0.34 5.58
N ALA A 164 -8.36 -0.94 6.71
CA ALA A 164 -6.95 -1.06 7.08
C ALA A 164 -6.12 -1.87 6.06
N ALA A 165 -6.68 -2.96 5.52
CA ALA A 165 -6.02 -3.75 4.48
C ALA A 165 -5.89 -2.99 3.16
N PHE A 166 -6.86 -2.15 2.82
CA PHE A 166 -6.77 -1.25 1.67
C PHE A 166 -5.64 -0.25 1.85
N ASP A 167 -5.54 0.42 3.00
CA ASP A 167 -4.48 1.39 3.27
C ASP A 167 -3.08 0.77 3.14
N ILE A 168 -2.91 -0.46 3.66
CA ILE A 168 -1.66 -1.22 3.51
C ILE A 168 -1.38 -1.54 2.04
N CYS A 169 -2.35 -2.10 1.31
CA CYS A 169 -2.18 -2.45 -0.10
C CYS A 169 -1.91 -1.22 -0.97
N GLN A 170 -2.60 -0.11 -0.71
CA GLN A 170 -2.41 1.14 -1.41
C GLN A 170 -1.00 1.70 -1.14
N TRP A 171 -0.52 1.62 0.10
CA TRP A 171 0.85 2.00 0.44
C TRP A 171 1.88 1.22 -0.40
N TYR A 172 1.74 -0.10 -0.52
CA TYR A 172 2.61 -0.93 -1.35
C TYR A 172 2.44 -0.68 -2.85
N ALA A 173 1.25 -0.30 -3.31
CA ALA A 173 1.04 0.10 -4.71
C ALA A 173 1.83 1.37 -5.05
N TYR A 174 1.92 2.34 -4.13
CA TYR A 174 2.78 3.51 -4.32
C TYR A 174 4.26 3.15 -4.38
N GLN A 175 4.72 2.20 -3.56
CA GLN A 175 6.08 1.68 -3.67
C GLN A 175 6.31 1.02 -5.04
N ALA A 176 5.35 0.23 -5.52
CA ALA A 176 5.40 -0.37 -6.84
C ALA A 176 5.44 0.67 -7.97
N LEU A 177 4.66 1.74 -7.89
CA LEU A 177 4.73 2.85 -8.85
C LEU A 177 6.13 3.47 -8.90
N ARG A 178 6.74 3.72 -7.73
CA ARG A 178 8.11 4.26 -7.67
C ARG A 178 9.14 3.32 -8.29
N MET A 179 9.02 2.02 -8.00
CA MET A 179 9.99 1.02 -8.44
C MET A 179 9.85 0.65 -9.91
N PHE A 180 8.62 0.64 -10.43
CA PHE A 180 8.32 -0.02 -11.71
C PHE A 180 7.65 0.87 -12.75
N SER A 181 7.16 2.07 -12.42
CA SER A 181 6.62 2.99 -13.42
C SER A 181 7.72 3.62 -14.27
N PRO A 182 7.43 3.97 -15.54
CA PRO A 182 8.33 4.77 -16.34
C PRO A 182 8.71 6.07 -15.61
N LYS A 183 9.98 6.46 -15.67
CA LYS A 183 10.46 7.70 -15.01
C LYS A 183 9.62 8.92 -15.38
N ALA A 184 9.19 9.04 -16.64
CA ALA A 184 8.35 10.15 -17.11
C ALA A 184 6.99 10.24 -16.38
N GLU A 185 6.36 9.10 -16.10
CA GLU A 185 5.06 9.04 -15.43
C GLU A 185 5.20 9.32 -13.92
N CYS A 186 6.23 8.77 -13.29
CA CYS A 186 6.57 9.10 -11.90
C CYS A 186 6.86 10.61 -11.73
N LEU A 187 7.60 11.20 -12.68
CA LEU A 187 7.86 12.64 -12.70
C LEU A 187 6.57 13.45 -12.90
N GLN A 188 5.64 13.01 -13.74
CA GLN A 188 4.37 13.71 -13.93
C GLN A 188 3.52 13.69 -12.67
N ASN A 189 3.34 12.53 -12.03
CA ASN A 189 2.57 12.42 -10.79
C ASN A 189 3.19 13.26 -9.66
N THR A 190 4.53 13.29 -9.58
CA THR A 190 5.27 14.14 -8.64
C THR A 190 5.07 15.62 -8.93
N ARG A 191 5.11 16.03 -10.20
CA ARG A 191 4.85 17.42 -10.62
C ARG A 191 3.42 17.84 -10.28
N ASP A 192 2.45 17.00 -10.60
CA ASP A 192 1.02 17.23 -10.34
C ASP A 192 0.77 17.38 -8.82
N ALA A 193 1.33 16.50 -7.99
CA ALA A 193 1.24 16.63 -6.54
C ALA A 193 1.97 17.86 -5.99
N GLY A 194 3.14 18.19 -6.54
CA GLY A 194 3.89 19.39 -6.16
C GLY A 194 3.13 20.67 -6.51
N GLU A 195 2.56 20.76 -7.71
CA GLU A 195 1.73 21.87 -8.16
C GLU A 195 0.49 22.03 -7.26
N LEU A 196 -0.14 20.91 -6.91
CA LEU A 196 -1.27 20.90 -5.99
C LEU A 196 -0.88 21.40 -4.59
N LEU A 197 0.27 20.95 -4.06
CA LEU A 197 0.75 21.34 -2.74
C LEU A 197 1.04 22.85 -2.66
N VAL A 198 1.72 23.40 -3.68
CA VAL A 198 1.98 24.84 -3.78
C VAL A 198 0.67 25.62 -3.88
N TRP A 199 -0.29 25.12 -4.68
CA TRP A 199 -1.61 25.75 -4.78
C TRP A 199 -2.37 25.71 -3.46
N LEU A 200 -2.33 24.59 -2.72
CA LEU A 200 -2.96 24.44 -1.41
C LEU A 200 -2.33 25.38 -0.39
N ASP A 201 -0.99 25.46 -0.30
CA ASP A 201 -0.29 26.36 0.63
C ASP A 201 -0.67 27.82 0.39
N ARG A 202 -0.67 28.24 -0.88
CA ARG A 202 -1.14 29.58 -1.26
C ARG A 202 -2.58 29.83 -0.80
N LYS A 203 -3.49 28.90 -1.08
CA LYS A 203 -4.91 29.06 -0.75
C LYS A 203 -5.20 29.03 0.75
N PHE A 204 -4.45 28.23 1.51
CA PHE A 204 -4.55 28.16 2.97
C PHE A 204 -4.09 29.48 3.60
N ARG A 205 -3.00 30.06 3.10
CA ARG A 205 -2.56 31.41 3.52
C ARG A 205 -3.55 32.51 3.15
N GLU A 206 -4.00 32.55 1.89
CA GLU A 206 -4.95 33.58 1.41
C GLU A 206 -6.26 33.61 2.22
N LYS A 207 -6.74 32.44 2.65
CA LYS A 207 -8.00 32.33 3.39
C LYS A 207 -7.82 32.23 4.91
N ASN A 208 -6.57 32.18 5.39
CA ASN A 208 -6.22 31.89 6.79
C ASN A 208 -6.93 30.61 7.32
N VAL A 209 -6.87 29.52 6.55
CA VAL A 209 -7.46 28.21 6.89
C VAL A 209 -6.44 27.10 6.71
N MET A 210 -6.62 25.99 7.43
CA MET A 210 -5.79 24.78 7.28
C MET A 210 -6.56 23.61 6.66
N SER A 211 -7.75 23.87 6.12
CA SER A 211 -8.60 22.87 5.50
C SER A 211 -9.45 23.45 4.36
N MET A 212 -9.75 22.62 3.36
CA MET A 212 -10.61 22.98 2.23
C MET A 212 -11.40 21.78 1.72
N LYS A 213 -12.63 22.02 1.25
CA LYS A 213 -13.47 20.96 0.67
C LYS A 213 -12.81 20.38 -0.59
N LYS A 214 -12.79 19.04 -0.71
CA LYS A 214 -12.23 18.36 -1.89
C LYS A 214 -12.87 18.83 -3.20
N ASN A 215 -14.17 19.14 -3.19
CA ASN A 215 -14.87 19.68 -4.36
C ASN A 215 -14.43 21.11 -4.73
N ASP A 216 -14.10 21.97 -3.75
CA ASP A 216 -13.61 23.32 -4.03
C ASP A 216 -12.19 23.28 -4.61
N ILE A 217 -11.37 22.34 -4.14
CA ILE A 217 -10.05 22.05 -4.72
C ILE A 217 -10.22 21.60 -6.18
N ARG A 218 -11.16 20.70 -6.47
CA ARG A 218 -11.41 20.25 -7.86
C ARG A 218 -11.87 21.37 -8.79
N ARG A 219 -12.70 22.29 -8.30
CA ARG A 219 -13.24 23.40 -9.11
C ARG A 219 -12.22 24.52 -9.34
N ASN A 220 -11.47 24.86 -8.30
CA ASN A 220 -10.61 26.06 -8.29
C ASN A 220 -9.12 25.74 -8.40
N GLY A 221 -8.76 24.46 -8.32
CA GLY A 221 -7.40 23.96 -8.41
C GLY A 221 -6.72 24.26 -9.74
N PRO A 222 -5.43 23.92 -9.84
CA PRO A 222 -4.66 24.05 -11.08
C PRO A 222 -5.40 23.42 -12.26
N SER A 223 -5.32 24.03 -13.44
CA SER A 223 -6.14 23.65 -14.61
C SER A 223 -5.95 22.18 -15.00
N GLY A 224 -4.72 21.67 -14.92
CA GLY A 224 -4.38 20.27 -15.18
C GLY A 224 -4.93 19.26 -14.16
N LEU A 225 -5.35 19.73 -12.98
CA LEU A 225 -5.83 18.92 -11.85
C LEU A 225 -7.33 19.09 -11.58
N ARG A 226 -8.09 19.67 -12.52
CA ARG A 226 -9.56 19.72 -12.42
C ARG A 226 -10.22 18.40 -12.83
N ASP A 227 -9.47 17.58 -13.57
CA ASP A 227 -9.83 16.20 -13.83
C ASP A 227 -9.92 15.42 -12.52
N LYS A 228 -10.98 14.61 -12.40
CA LYS A 228 -11.31 13.91 -11.16
C LYS A 228 -10.24 12.88 -10.80
N GLU A 229 -9.69 12.19 -11.79
CA GLU A 229 -8.74 11.09 -11.59
C GLU A 229 -7.35 11.65 -11.27
N LYS A 230 -6.89 12.66 -12.02
CA LYS A 230 -5.61 13.34 -11.73
C LYS A 230 -5.58 14.00 -10.36
N LEU A 231 -6.68 14.66 -9.96
CA LEU A 231 -6.75 15.26 -8.63
C LEU A 231 -6.69 14.19 -7.52
N ALA A 232 -7.38 13.07 -7.72
CA ALA A 232 -7.35 11.98 -6.76
C ALA A 232 -5.93 11.42 -6.61
N ALA A 233 -5.25 11.14 -7.73
CA ALA A 233 -3.87 10.66 -7.74
C ALA A 233 -2.91 11.61 -6.99
N ALA A 234 -3.00 12.91 -7.28
CA ALA A 234 -2.19 13.93 -6.63
C ALA A 234 -2.47 14.04 -5.12
N LEU A 235 -3.75 14.07 -4.72
CA LEU A 235 -4.14 14.11 -3.31
C LEU A 235 -3.71 12.86 -2.54
N ASP A 236 -3.81 11.69 -3.15
CA ASP A 236 -3.43 10.44 -2.50
C ASP A 236 -1.91 10.36 -2.31
N LEU A 237 -1.12 10.81 -3.30
CA LEU A 237 0.34 10.94 -3.14
C LEU A 237 0.69 11.92 -2.00
N LEU A 238 0.01 13.08 -1.93
CA LEU A 238 0.21 14.03 -0.83
C LEU A 238 -0.20 13.45 0.54
N ALA A 239 -1.24 12.64 0.59
CA ALA A 239 -1.72 12.03 1.83
C ALA A 239 -0.75 10.97 2.35
N HIS A 240 -0.26 10.11 1.45
CA HIS A 240 0.71 9.07 1.77
C HIS A 240 2.04 9.65 2.28
N THR A 241 2.44 10.77 1.69
CA THR A 241 3.65 11.49 2.11
C THR A 241 3.41 12.37 3.34
N GLY A 242 2.22 12.33 3.95
CA GLY A 242 1.87 13.06 5.17
C GLY A 242 1.78 14.58 4.99
N ARG A 243 1.72 15.06 3.74
CA ARG A 243 1.52 16.48 3.45
C ARG A 243 0.08 16.89 3.63
N VAL A 244 -0.88 16.03 3.32
CA VAL A 244 -2.31 16.28 3.59
C VAL A 244 -2.93 15.16 4.39
N THR A 245 -4.06 15.44 5.02
CA THR A 245 -4.92 14.42 5.63
C THR A 245 -6.36 14.64 5.18
N PHE A 246 -7.19 13.61 5.27
CA PHE A 246 -8.61 13.72 4.94
C PHE A 246 -9.45 13.78 6.21
N GLY A 247 -10.40 14.71 6.26
CA GLY A 247 -11.40 14.81 7.31
C GLY A 247 -12.81 14.76 6.76
N ILE A 248 -13.77 14.28 7.56
CA ILE A 248 -15.19 14.31 7.21
C ILE A 248 -15.83 15.45 8.01
N GLY A 249 -16.40 16.41 7.31
CA GLY A 249 -17.18 17.49 7.92
C GLY A 249 -18.68 17.22 7.93
N PRO A 250 -19.49 18.23 8.30
CA PRO A 250 -20.95 18.14 8.27
C PRO A 250 -21.45 17.68 6.88
N ASN A 251 -22.52 16.88 6.87
CA ASN A 251 -23.14 16.32 5.66
C ASN A 251 -22.21 15.39 4.85
N ASN A 252 -21.32 14.66 5.51
CA ASN A 252 -20.41 13.70 4.88
C ASN A 252 -19.48 14.34 3.81
N THR A 253 -19.20 15.65 3.94
CA THR A 253 -18.34 16.37 3.01
C THR A 253 -16.87 16.07 3.30
N THR A 254 -16.12 15.63 2.29
CA THR A 254 -14.67 15.41 2.43
C THR A 254 -13.89 16.73 2.41
N TYR A 255 -13.10 16.95 3.44
CA TYR A 255 -12.13 18.02 3.56
C TYR A 255 -10.72 17.46 3.39
N VAL A 256 -9.86 18.26 2.76
CA VAL A 256 -8.42 18.05 2.72
C VAL A 256 -7.80 19.04 3.70
N ASN A 257 -7.07 18.54 4.68
CA ASN A 257 -6.42 19.34 5.72
C ASN A 257 -4.90 19.33 5.53
N ALA A 258 -4.22 20.35 6.04
CA ALA A 258 -2.76 20.33 6.16
C ALA A 258 -2.33 19.17 7.06
N GLY A 259 -1.40 18.35 6.57
CA GLY A 259 -0.76 17.28 7.32
C GLY A 259 0.50 17.75 8.04
N GLN A 260 1.10 16.83 8.81
CA GLN A 260 2.31 17.10 9.60
C GLN A 260 3.48 17.64 8.74
N TYR A 261 3.59 17.17 7.50
CA TYR A 261 4.68 17.56 6.61
C TYR A 261 4.29 18.56 5.52
N PHE A 262 3.16 19.27 5.68
CA PHE A 262 2.56 20.11 4.64
C PHE A 262 3.52 21.17 4.05
N HIS A 263 4.37 21.78 4.87
CA HIS A 263 5.31 22.81 4.42
C HIS A 263 6.67 22.27 3.94
N HIS A 264 6.88 20.96 3.98
CA HIS A 264 8.12 20.36 3.46
C HIS A 264 8.03 20.25 1.93
N PRO A 265 9.14 20.52 1.21
CA PRO A 265 9.18 20.28 -0.22
C PRO A 265 8.82 18.81 -0.53
N LEU A 266 8.17 18.59 -1.67
CA LEU A 266 8.03 17.24 -2.21
C LEU A 266 9.42 16.80 -2.68
N ILE A 267 10.17 16.16 -1.78
CA ILE A 267 11.38 15.43 -2.12
C ILE A 267 10.90 14.02 -2.46
N VAL A 268 11.04 13.63 -3.72
CA VAL A 268 10.74 12.27 -4.23
C VAL A 268 12.00 11.70 -4.83
#